data_AF-A0A3B9J860-F1
#
_entry.id   AF-A0A3B9J860-F1
#
_cell.length_a   1.000
_cell.length_b   1.000
_cell.length_c   1.000
_cell.angle_alpha   90.00
_cell.angle_beta   90.00
_cell.angle_gamma   90.00
#
_symmetry.space_group_name_H-M   'P 1'
#
loop_
_entity.id
_entity.type
_entity.pdbx_description
1 polymer ?
#
loop_
_entity_poly.entity_id
_entity_poly.type
_entity_poly.pdbx_seq_one_letter_code
_entity_poly.pdbx_strand_id
1 'polypeptide(L)'
;HLERPTTKDYYRNKFYIQDVLINRLENAEYEILKINTLVGFTHEYIYYFFVGMYFSSSNSNKELINEIIENIHLKQNSLIAIFTIHHTQNKELLENILAHCVCSLDKTKPAELTTEETHFMGELLSQLPTDIVSKKPIAETRRELRELEDKTLAKSGKPNEIEKTSISYEIGAIEINKGLRIIEVLGQILKNRGGSFEKRIVQDTLDNTISLGLRILSILLETLRTDEFTNWLGLAVDKADEEHFANHNKHLSDERKKRFVERSIQMFSYVMTVTMLNRISDSISTEKMNEAVVLLANKNPTPAYRMVSFLARLSQNGIDTDELKDLIATFDKNKNHWAKRTLSYYVQVYLNTHNVVYNERQKIFSIIKVDYIPNKFIP
;
A
#
# COMPACT_ATOMS: atom_id res chain seq x y z
N HIS A 1 -23.62 -57.83 18.19
CA HIS A 1 -22.90 -56.56 18.38
C HIS A 1 -22.32 -56.16 17.03
N LEU A 2 -22.97 -55.23 16.32
CA LEU A 2 -22.38 -54.64 15.12
C LEU A 2 -21.41 -53.57 15.61
N GLU A 3 -20.11 -53.83 15.46
CA GLU A 3 -19.08 -52.83 15.71
C GLU A 3 -19.40 -51.58 14.87
N ARG A 4 -19.49 -50.42 15.53
CA ARG A 4 -19.61 -49.16 14.80
C ARG A 4 -18.36 -49.03 13.93
N PRO A 5 -18.49 -48.76 12.63
CA PRO A 5 -17.33 -48.58 11.77
C PRO A 5 -16.43 -47.49 12.35
N THR A 6 -15.11 -47.70 12.26
CA THR A 6 -14.15 -46.68 12.64
C THR A 6 -14.36 -45.42 11.80
N THR A 7 -13.96 -44.26 12.31
CA THR A 7 -14.06 -42.98 11.59
C THR A 7 -13.41 -43.11 10.20
N LYS A 8 -12.25 -43.76 10.12
CA LYS A 8 -11.58 -44.12 8.87
C LYS A 8 -12.42 -44.96 7.90
N ASP A 9 -13.03 -46.05 8.37
CA ASP A 9 -13.86 -46.91 7.51
C ASP A 9 -15.09 -46.17 6.98
N TYR A 10 -15.69 -45.30 7.80
CA TYR A 10 -16.82 -44.48 7.38
C TYR A 10 -16.45 -43.52 6.24
N TYR A 11 -15.35 -42.76 6.38
CA TYR A 11 -14.96 -41.78 5.37
C TYR A 11 -14.41 -42.42 4.09
N ARG A 12 -13.60 -43.48 4.18
CA ARG A 12 -13.08 -44.18 3.00
C ARG A 12 -14.18 -44.84 2.17
N ASN A 13 -15.21 -45.38 2.82
CA ASN A 13 -16.34 -45.99 2.11
C ASN A 13 -17.24 -44.97 1.40
N LYS A 14 -17.16 -43.69 1.77
CA LYS A 14 -18.04 -42.63 1.23
C LYS A 14 -17.32 -41.63 0.33
N PHE A 15 -16.01 -41.43 0.49
CA PHE A 15 -15.28 -40.36 -0.16
C PHE A 15 -13.89 -40.84 -0.62
N TYR A 16 -13.45 -40.33 -1.78
CA TYR A 16 -12.06 -40.44 -2.21
C TYR A 16 -11.23 -39.39 -1.45
N ILE A 17 -10.68 -39.79 -0.30
CA ILE A 17 -9.95 -38.91 0.62
C ILE A 17 -8.56 -39.46 0.93
N GLN A 18 -7.57 -38.57 1.11
CA GLN A 18 -6.21 -38.95 1.46
C GLN A 18 -6.12 -39.38 2.94
N ASP A 19 -5.32 -40.40 3.22
CA ASP A 19 -5.12 -40.89 4.59
C ASP A 19 -4.58 -39.82 5.55
N VAL A 20 -3.79 -38.87 5.04
CA VAL A 20 -3.27 -37.75 5.85
C VAL A 20 -4.42 -36.93 6.46
N LEU A 21 -5.50 -36.69 5.72
CA LEU A 21 -6.68 -35.98 6.21
C LEU A 21 -7.45 -36.79 7.25
N ILE A 22 -7.61 -38.10 7.02
CA ILE A 22 -8.27 -38.99 7.98
C ILE A 22 -7.47 -39.04 9.28
N ASN A 23 -6.15 -39.24 9.19
CA ASN A 23 -5.27 -39.32 10.36
C ASN A 23 -5.32 -38.01 11.16
N ARG A 24 -5.35 -36.85 10.48
CA ARG A 24 -5.53 -35.55 11.14
C ARG A 24 -6.86 -35.46 11.90
N LEU A 25 -7.97 -35.95 11.30
CA LEU A 25 -9.28 -35.99 11.96
C LEU A 25 -9.29 -36.92 13.18
N GLU A 26 -8.67 -38.10 13.08
CA GLU A 26 -8.61 -39.10 14.16
C GLU A 26 -7.70 -38.66 15.31
N ASN A 27 -6.61 -37.95 15.01
CA ASN A 27 -5.67 -37.42 16.00
C ASN A 27 -6.10 -36.07 16.58
N ALA A 28 -7.27 -35.54 16.20
CA ALA A 28 -7.74 -34.21 16.56
C ALA A 28 -6.76 -33.07 16.21
N GLU A 29 -5.99 -33.23 15.14
CA GLU A 29 -5.02 -32.26 14.63
C GLU A 29 -5.73 -31.26 13.70
N TYR A 30 -6.46 -30.32 14.29
CA TYR A 30 -7.17 -29.29 13.54
C TYR A 30 -6.38 -27.99 13.46
N GLU A 31 -5.46 -27.87 12.49
CA GLU A 31 -4.67 -26.65 12.24
C GLU A 31 -5.55 -25.39 12.07
N ILE A 32 -6.77 -25.56 11.55
CA ILE A 32 -7.70 -24.47 11.25
C ILE A 32 -8.83 -24.30 12.29
N LEU A 33 -9.10 -25.29 13.16
CA LEU A 33 -10.20 -25.24 14.13
C LEU A 33 -9.71 -25.20 15.59
N LYS A 34 -10.17 -24.17 16.30
CA LYS A 34 -10.33 -24.02 17.74
C LYS A 34 -11.35 -24.98 18.36
N ILE A 35 -11.02 -26.19 18.82
CA ILE A 35 -12.00 -27.08 19.49
C ILE A 35 -11.72 -27.16 21.00
N ASN A 36 -12.50 -26.40 21.79
CA ASN A 36 -12.57 -26.51 23.26
C ASN A 36 -14.04 -26.81 23.67
N THR A 37 -14.62 -26.04 24.60
CA THR A 37 -16.06 -26.05 24.92
C THR A 37 -16.92 -25.47 23.80
N LEU A 38 -16.32 -24.66 22.92
CA LEU A 38 -16.92 -24.11 21.71
C LEU A 38 -16.03 -24.46 20.51
N VAL A 39 -16.63 -24.51 19.32
CA VAL A 39 -15.92 -24.68 18.05
C VAL A 39 -15.74 -23.31 17.41
N GLY A 40 -14.51 -22.97 17.04
CA GLY A 40 -14.18 -21.74 16.31
C GLY A 40 -12.98 -21.96 15.38
N PHE A 41 -12.54 -20.90 14.70
CA PHE A 41 -11.34 -20.95 13.86
C PHE A 41 -10.08 -20.56 14.66
N THR A 42 -8.92 -21.11 14.28
CA THR A 42 -7.63 -20.75 14.90
C THR A 42 -7.24 -19.30 14.62
N HIS A 43 -7.65 -18.77 13.47
CA HIS A 43 -7.47 -17.38 13.08
C HIS A 43 -8.76 -16.79 12.49
N GLU A 44 -9.03 -15.53 12.81
CA GLU A 44 -10.22 -14.78 12.37
C GLU A 44 -10.37 -14.75 10.84
N TYR A 45 -9.27 -14.61 10.09
CA TYR A 45 -9.32 -14.54 8.62
C TYR A 45 -9.83 -15.83 7.97
N ILE A 46 -9.68 -16.99 8.64
CA ILE A 46 -10.17 -18.28 8.13
C ILE A 46 -11.69 -18.27 8.08
N TYR A 47 -12.35 -17.63 9.05
CA TYR A 47 -13.80 -17.43 9.00
C TYR A 47 -14.21 -16.64 7.76
N TYR A 48 -13.57 -15.50 7.50
CA TYR A 48 -13.87 -14.67 6.32
C TYR A 48 -13.57 -15.36 5.00
N PHE A 49 -12.57 -16.26 4.97
CA PHE A 49 -12.30 -17.12 3.82
C PHE A 49 -13.52 -17.98 3.45
N PHE A 50 -14.10 -18.68 4.43
CA PHE A 50 -15.28 -19.51 4.20
C PHE A 50 -16.54 -18.69 3.89
N VAL A 51 -16.70 -17.52 4.51
CA VAL A 51 -17.79 -16.59 4.18
C VAL A 51 -17.67 -16.11 2.74
N GLY A 52 -16.47 -15.71 2.29
CA GLY A 52 -16.24 -15.31 0.90
C GLY A 52 -16.47 -16.45 -0.09
N MET A 53 -16.03 -17.66 0.25
CA MET A 53 -16.32 -18.86 -0.54
C MET A 53 -17.84 -19.10 -0.67
N TYR A 54 -18.60 -18.95 0.41
CA TYR A 54 -20.05 -19.08 0.39
C TYR A 54 -20.68 -18.05 -0.57
N PHE A 55 -20.35 -16.76 -0.42
CA PHE A 55 -20.87 -15.69 -1.28
C PHE A 55 -20.52 -15.88 -2.76
N SER A 56 -19.36 -16.46 -3.05
CA SER A 56 -18.92 -16.71 -4.42
C SER A 56 -19.76 -17.76 -5.17
N SER A 57 -20.42 -18.66 -4.43
CA SER A 57 -21.15 -19.82 -4.96
C SER A 57 -22.64 -19.57 -5.15
N SER A 58 -23.19 -18.53 -4.52
CA SER A 58 -24.63 -18.27 -4.46
C SER A 58 -25.01 -17.02 -5.28
N ASN A 59 -25.76 -17.20 -6.37
CA ASN A 59 -26.33 -16.05 -7.11
C ASN A 59 -27.41 -15.28 -6.32
N SER A 60 -27.86 -15.81 -5.18
CA SER A 60 -28.98 -15.29 -4.37
C SER A 60 -28.60 -14.19 -3.37
N ASN A 61 -27.33 -13.79 -3.27
CA ASN A 61 -26.85 -12.92 -2.20
C ASN A 61 -26.35 -11.54 -2.67
N LYS A 62 -26.83 -11.03 -3.82
CA LYS A 62 -26.36 -9.76 -4.41
C LYS A 62 -26.50 -8.56 -3.46
N GLU A 63 -27.61 -8.45 -2.74
CA GLU A 63 -27.86 -7.34 -1.81
C GLU A 63 -26.87 -7.32 -0.64
N LEU A 64 -26.63 -8.48 -0.02
CA LEU A 64 -25.63 -8.63 1.06
C LEU A 64 -24.22 -8.30 0.57
N ILE A 65 -23.88 -8.68 -0.66
CA ILE A 65 -22.57 -8.36 -1.21
C ILE A 65 -22.45 -6.85 -1.47
N ASN A 66 -23.51 -6.20 -1.97
CA ASN A 66 -23.51 -4.75 -2.11
C ASN A 66 -23.32 -4.06 -0.76
N GLU A 67 -23.98 -4.52 0.31
CA GLU A 67 -23.78 -3.99 1.67
C GLU A 67 -22.33 -4.16 2.16
N ILE A 68 -21.72 -5.32 1.90
CA ILE A 68 -20.29 -5.59 2.20
C ILE A 68 -19.39 -4.59 1.47
N ILE A 69 -19.66 -4.33 0.19
CA ILE A 69 -18.86 -3.42 -0.63
C ILE A 69 -19.09 -1.95 -0.26
N GLU A 70 -20.32 -1.56 0.08
CA GLU A 70 -20.61 -0.21 0.58
C GLU A 70 -19.85 0.09 1.88
N ASN A 71 -19.71 -0.93 2.72
CA ASN A 71 -19.01 -0.88 4.00
C ASN A 71 -17.60 -1.51 3.94
N ILE A 72 -16.96 -1.49 2.76
CA ILE A 72 -15.64 -2.13 2.54
C ILE A 72 -14.51 -1.53 3.38
N HIS A 73 -14.71 -0.33 3.94
CA HIS A 73 -13.78 0.30 4.88
C HIS A 73 -13.57 -0.55 6.16
N LEU A 74 -14.56 -1.38 6.53
CA LEU A 74 -14.45 -2.33 7.64
C LEU A 74 -13.51 -3.49 7.28
N LYS A 75 -12.63 -3.88 8.22
CA LYS A 75 -11.65 -4.97 8.03
C LYS A 75 -12.32 -6.29 7.61
N GLN A 76 -13.40 -6.66 8.29
CA GLN A 76 -14.15 -7.88 7.99
C GLN A 76 -14.71 -7.87 6.55
N ASN A 77 -15.25 -6.74 6.12
CA ASN A 77 -15.90 -6.61 4.82
C ASN A 77 -14.88 -6.63 3.67
N SER A 78 -13.74 -5.93 3.83
CA SER A 78 -12.64 -6.00 2.87
C SER A 78 -12.08 -7.41 2.72
N LEU A 79 -11.88 -8.15 3.83
CA LEU A 79 -11.44 -9.54 3.78
C LEU A 79 -12.46 -10.45 3.10
N ILE A 80 -13.74 -10.33 3.44
CA ILE A 80 -14.82 -11.07 2.76
C ILE A 80 -14.83 -10.75 1.26
N ALA A 81 -14.71 -9.48 0.88
CA ALA A 81 -14.68 -9.08 -0.53
C ALA A 81 -13.50 -9.73 -1.28
N ILE A 82 -12.28 -9.67 -0.71
CA ILE A 82 -11.08 -10.29 -1.29
C ILE A 82 -11.29 -11.80 -1.50
N PHE A 83 -11.79 -12.52 -0.49
CA PHE A 83 -12.02 -13.96 -0.59
C PHE A 83 -13.18 -14.30 -1.55
N THR A 84 -14.23 -13.48 -1.57
CA THR A 84 -15.34 -13.64 -2.53
C THR A 84 -14.84 -13.53 -3.97
N ILE A 85 -14.02 -12.51 -4.25
CA ILE A 85 -13.37 -12.31 -5.56
C ILE A 85 -12.45 -13.47 -5.93
N HIS A 86 -11.69 -13.97 -4.96
CA HIS A 86 -10.77 -15.08 -5.18
C HIS A 86 -11.52 -16.34 -5.64
N HIS A 87 -12.69 -16.62 -5.07
CA HIS A 87 -13.46 -17.82 -5.37
C HIS A 87 -14.49 -17.67 -6.50
N THR A 88 -14.99 -16.46 -6.76
CA THR A 88 -16.13 -16.27 -7.68
C THR A 88 -15.77 -16.60 -9.12
N GLN A 89 -16.66 -17.24 -9.86
CA GLN A 89 -16.57 -17.30 -11.33
C GLN A 89 -17.57 -16.35 -12.00
N ASN A 90 -18.36 -15.64 -11.19
CA ASN A 90 -19.40 -14.73 -11.65
C ASN A 90 -18.80 -13.36 -12.02
N LYS A 91 -18.81 -13.03 -13.32
CA LYS A 91 -18.36 -11.74 -13.86
C LYS A 91 -19.22 -10.57 -13.39
N GLU A 92 -20.53 -10.75 -13.25
CA GLU A 92 -21.46 -9.70 -12.83
C GLU A 92 -21.13 -9.21 -11.41
N LEU A 93 -20.79 -10.14 -10.51
CA LEU A 93 -20.39 -9.79 -9.16
C LEU A 93 -19.11 -8.92 -9.15
N LEU A 94 -18.14 -9.27 -9.99
CA LEU A 94 -16.93 -8.46 -10.13
C LEU A 94 -17.22 -7.08 -10.73
N GLU A 95 -18.06 -7.01 -11.76
CA GLU A 95 -18.47 -5.75 -12.38
C GLU A 95 -19.20 -4.85 -11.38
N ASN A 96 -20.03 -5.41 -10.49
CA ASN A 96 -20.67 -4.66 -9.41
C ASN A 96 -19.63 -4.10 -8.42
N ILE A 97 -18.64 -4.91 -8.02
CA ILE A 97 -17.54 -4.45 -7.17
C ILE A 97 -16.80 -3.29 -7.85
N LEU A 98 -16.43 -3.46 -9.13
CA LEU A 98 -15.76 -2.42 -9.92
C LEU A 98 -16.61 -1.16 -10.03
N ALA A 99 -17.91 -1.27 -10.31
CA ALA A 99 -18.82 -0.14 -10.41
C ALA A 99 -18.91 0.65 -9.10
N HIS A 100 -19.01 -0.04 -7.95
CA HIS A 100 -18.99 0.61 -6.64
C HIS A 100 -17.64 1.29 -6.33
N CYS A 101 -16.54 0.74 -6.84
CA CYS A 101 -15.20 1.32 -6.68
C CYS A 101 -15.00 2.58 -7.54
N VAL A 102 -15.61 2.65 -8.73
CA VAL A 102 -15.47 3.77 -9.68
C VAL A 102 -16.12 5.06 -9.16
N CYS A 103 -17.12 4.97 -8.27
CA CYS A 103 -17.81 6.13 -7.72
C CYS A 103 -17.09 6.78 -6.52
N SER A 104 -16.03 6.17 -5.99
CA SER A 104 -15.32 6.73 -4.84
C SER A 104 -14.46 7.93 -5.22
N LEU A 105 -14.69 9.05 -4.51
CA LEU A 105 -13.93 10.30 -4.63
C LEU A 105 -13.91 10.89 -6.05
N ASP A 106 -14.95 10.66 -6.85
CA ASP A 106 -15.07 11.09 -8.26
C ASP A 106 -14.99 12.61 -8.46
N LYS A 107 -15.37 13.40 -7.44
CA LYS A 107 -15.30 14.87 -7.44
C LYS A 107 -13.88 15.41 -7.28
N THR A 108 -12.93 14.59 -6.84
CA THR A 108 -11.54 15.01 -6.63
C THR A 108 -10.70 14.66 -7.86
N LYS A 109 -9.80 15.57 -8.26
CA LYS A 109 -8.83 15.29 -9.32
C LYS A 109 -7.68 14.44 -8.77
N PRO A 110 -7.17 13.46 -9.54
CA PRO A 110 -5.96 12.75 -9.16
C PRO A 110 -4.77 13.71 -9.06
N ALA A 111 -3.93 13.55 -8.03
CA ALA A 111 -2.65 14.25 -7.95
C ALA A 111 -1.76 13.90 -9.15
N GLU A 112 -1.19 14.92 -9.80
CA GLU A 112 -0.31 14.76 -10.96
C GLU A 112 1.18 14.81 -10.59
N LEU A 113 1.50 15.35 -9.41
CA LEU A 113 2.86 15.59 -8.89
C LEU A 113 3.70 16.49 -9.80
N THR A 114 3.06 17.46 -10.45
CA THR A 114 3.72 18.50 -11.24
C THR A 114 4.49 19.48 -10.34
N THR A 115 5.30 20.34 -10.96
CA THR A 115 6.00 21.41 -10.22
C THR A 115 5.02 22.32 -9.49
N GLU A 116 3.84 22.61 -10.08
CA GLU A 116 2.80 23.43 -9.45
C GLU A 116 2.26 22.79 -8.17
N GLU A 117 2.02 21.47 -8.18
CA GLU A 117 1.53 20.75 -7.00
C GLU A 117 2.61 20.55 -5.93
N THR A 118 3.90 20.49 -6.31
CA THR A 118 4.98 20.06 -5.42
C THR A 118 5.92 21.17 -4.95
N HIS A 119 5.83 22.38 -5.51
CA HIS A 119 6.77 23.48 -5.22
C HIS A 119 6.89 23.81 -3.72
N PHE A 120 5.78 23.71 -2.97
CA PHE A 120 5.75 24.03 -1.54
C PHE A 120 6.63 23.08 -0.71
N MET A 121 6.92 21.87 -1.20
CA MET A 121 7.84 20.91 -0.57
C MET A 121 9.31 21.13 -0.97
N GLY A 122 9.61 22.15 -1.79
CA GLY A 122 10.94 22.36 -2.36
C GLY A 122 12.04 22.59 -1.32
N GLU A 123 11.75 23.32 -0.24
CA GLU A 123 12.74 23.61 0.80
C GLU A 123 13.17 22.34 1.56
N LEU A 124 12.24 21.42 1.82
CA LEU A 124 12.55 20.12 2.45
C LEU A 124 13.62 19.36 1.67
N LEU A 125 13.61 19.43 0.33
CA LEU A 125 14.58 18.72 -0.51
C LEU A 125 16.04 19.12 -0.22
N SER A 126 16.26 20.38 0.18
CA SER A 126 17.58 20.89 0.55
C SER A 126 18.07 20.39 1.90
N GLN A 127 17.15 19.90 2.74
CA GLN A 127 17.43 19.41 4.09
C GLN A 127 17.62 17.88 4.11
N LEU A 128 17.05 17.17 3.13
CA LEU A 128 17.19 15.73 3.01
C LEU A 128 18.57 15.33 2.45
N PRO A 129 19.27 14.34 3.06
CA PRO A 129 20.57 13.87 2.58
C PRO A 129 20.54 13.45 1.11
N THR A 130 21.48 13.94 0.30
CA THR A 130 21.62 13.60 -1.12
C THR A 130 21.86 12.11 -1.36
N ASP A 131 22.74 11.56 -0.55
CA ASP A 131 23.13 10.17 -0.50
C ASP A 131 22.53 9.50 0.75
N ILE A 132 21.75 8.44 0.54
CA ILE A 132 21.22 7.56 1.58
C ILE A 132 21.68 6.11 1.37
N VAL A 133 22.75 5.90 0.60
CA VAL A 133 23.29 4.58 0.31
C VAL A 133 23.83 3.96 1.59
N SER A 134 23.31 2.78 1.91
CA SER A 134 23.72 2.01 3.08
C SER A 134 25.14 1.52 2.90
N LYS A 135 25.98 1.77 3.91
CA LYS A 135 27.31 1.17 4.01
C LYS A 135 27.26 -0.26 4.56
N LYS A 136 26.13 -0.68 5.11
CA LYS A 136 25.92 -2.02 5.67
C LYS A 136 25.77 -3.06 4.55
N PRO A 137 26.08 -4.34 4.82
CA PRO A 137 25.71 -5.43 3.92
C PRO A 137 24.22 -5.43 3.58
N ILE A 138 23.89 -5.82 2.36
CA ILE A 138 22.50 -5.88 1.87
C ILE A 138 21.65 -6.82 2.74
N ALA A 139 22.22 -7.95 3.18
CA ALA A 139 21.53 -8.91 4.04
C ALA A 139 21.12 -8.29 5.40
N GLU A 140 21.97 -7.46 5.99
CA GLU A 140 21.68 -6.76 7.24
C GLU A 140 20.59 -5.70 7.04
N THR A 141 20.72 -4.90 5.97
CA THR A 141 19.70 -3.89 5.60
C THR A 141 18.31 -4.52 5.40
N ARG A 142 18.25 -5.68 4.72
CA ARG A 142 17.00 -6.45 4.56
C ARG A 142 16.43 -6.95 5.88
N ARG A 143 17.29 -7.40 6.81
CA ARG A 143 16.86 -7.89 8.12
C ARG A 143 16.22 -6.76 8.94
N GLU A 144 16.88 -5.60 9.00
CA GLU A 144 16.36 -4.43 9.73
C GLU A 144 15.01 -3.96 9.18
N LEU A 145 14.83 -3.98 7.86
CA LEU A 145 13.56 -3.61 7.24
C LEU A 145 12.44 -4.59 7.62
N ARG A 146 12.70 -5.90 7.56
CA ARG A 146 11.72 -6.92 7.97
C ARG A 146 11.35 -6.84 9.45
N GLU A 147 12.33 -6.61 10.33
CA GLU A 147 12.05 -6.42 11.76
C GLU A 147 11.16 -5.20 12.03
N LEU A 148 11.31 -4.12 11.23
CA LEU A 148 10.45 -2.95 11.31
C LEU A 148 9.03 -3.26 10.83
N GLU A 149 8.90 -4.00 9.73
CA GLU A 149 7.62 -4.48 9.21
C GLU A 149 6.91 -5.37 10.23
N ASP A 150 7.60 -6.35 10.82
CA ASP A 150 7.07 -7.26 11.84
C ASP A 150 6.60 -6.50 13.10
N LYS A 151 7.38 -5.53 13.58
CA LYS A 151 6.99 -4.68 14.72
C LYS A 151 5.74 -3.85 14.41
N THR A 152 5.57 -3.42 13.16
CA THR A 152 4.41 -2.66 12.71
C THR A 152 3.18 -3.56 12.62
N LEU A 153 3.33 -4.75 12.03
CA LEU A 153 2.28 -5.76 11.92
C LEU A 153 1.80 -6.24 13.29
N ALA A 154 2.72 -6.52 14.22
CA ALA A 154 2.39 -6.96 15.59
C ALA A 154 1.60 -5.91 16.38
N LYS A 155 1.84 -4.61 16.11
CA LYS A 155 1.04 -3.51 16.70
C LYS A 155 -0.35 -3.40 16.07
N SER A 156 -0.48 -3.70 14.77
CA SER A 156 -1.76 -3.69 14.04
C SER A 156 -2.65 -4.93 14.24
N GLY A 157 -2.08 -6.03 14.76
CA GLY A 157 -2.76 -7.31 15.00
C GLY A 157 -3.53 -7.40 16.32
N LYS A 158 -3.42 -6.41 17.20
CA LYS A 158 -4.39 -6.25 18.29
C LYS A 158 -5.71 -5.80 17.66
N PRO A 159 -6.86 -6.45 17.93
CA PRO A 159 -8.14 -5.90 17.51
C PRO A 159 -8.17 -4.47 18.00
N ASN A 160 -8.28 -3.54 17.05
CA ASN A 160 -8.35 -2.13 17.36
C ASN A 160 -9.48 -1.93 18.38
N GLU A 161 -9.15 -1.65 19.64
CA GLU A 161 -10.06 -0.93 20.54
C GLU A 161 -10.38 0.48 19.96
N ILE A 162 -9.66 0.88 18.90
CA ILE A 162 -9.98 2.00 18.02
C ILE A 162 -11.31 1.77 17.25
N GLU A 163 -11.82 0.54 17.08
CA GLU A 163 -13.17 0.35 16.52
C GLU A 163 -14.29 0.79 17.48
N LYS A 164 -13.99 1.09 18.76
CA LYS A 164 -14.99 1.54 19.75
C LYS A 164 -14.70 2.90 20.40
N THR A 165 -13.68 3.63 19.96
CA THR A 165 -13.36 4.92 20.55
C THR A 165 -13.53 6.05 19.53
N SER A 166 -14.48 6.95 19.82
CA SER A 166 -14.75 8.26 19.18
C SER A 166 -15.31 8.19 17.75
N ILE A 167 -16.63 8.30 17.52
CA ILE A 167 -17.42 9.55 17.61
C ILE A 167 -16.68 10.73 16.97
N SER A 168 -17.16 11.13 15.78
CA SER A 168 -16.79 12.30 14.97
C SER A 168 -15.41 12.35 14.30
N TYR A 169 -15.08 11.38 13.46
CA TYR A 169 -14.24 11.69 12.30
C TYR A 169 -15.14 12.04 11.12
N GLU A 170 -14.91 13.22 10.55
CA GLU A 170 -15.64 13.79 9.42
C GLU A 170 -15.81 12.78 8.28
N ILE A 171 -16.90 12.92 7.52
CA ILE A 171 -17.23 12.12 6.32
C ILE A 171 -16.00 11.86 5.43
N GLY A 172 -15.06 12.81 5.35
CA GLY A 172 -13.81 12.70 4.58
C GLY A 172 -12.87 11.56 5.03
N ALA A 173 -12.71 11.30 6.33
CA ALA A 173 -11.80 10.25 6.81
C ALA A 173 -12.34 8.84 6.50
N ILE A 174 -13.66 8.66 6.56
CA ILE A 174 -14.33 7.40 6.20
C ILE A 174 -14.15 7.13 4.70
N GLU A 175 -14.36 8.14 3.85
CA GLU A 175 -14.20 7.98 2.40
C GLU A 175 -12.74 7.71 1.99
N ILE A 176 -11.75 8.32 2.66
CA ILE A 176 -10.34 7.98 2.47
C ILE A 176 -10.09 6.51 2.83
N ASN A 177 -10.53 6.06 4.01
CA ASN A 177 -10.34 4.67 4.43
C ASN A 177 -11.04 3.68 3.49
N LYS A 178 -12.24 4.01 3.02
CA LYS A 178 -12.97 3.24 2.02
C LYS A 178 -12.16 3.14 0.72
N GLY A 179 -11.65 4.26 0.22
CA GLY A 179 -10.80 4.30 -0.97
C GLY A 179 -9.52 3.46 -0.82
N LEU A 180 -8.87 3.51 0.35
CA LEU A 180 -7.69 2.68 0.63
C LEU A 180 -8.01 1.18 0.61
N ARG A 181 -9.16 0.77 1.15
CA ARG A 181 -9.61 -0.65 1.09
C ARG A 181 -9.99 -1.08 -0.31
N ILE A 182 -10.61 -0.19 -1.08
CA ILE A 182 -10.89 -0.43 -2.51
C ILE A 182 -9.58 -0.72 -3.26
N ILE A 183 -8.53 0.09 -3.08
CA ILE A 183 -7.22 -0.12 -3.72
C ILE A 183 -6.65 -1.50 -3.37
N GLU A 184 -6.75 -1.93 -2.11
CA GLU A 184 -6.31 -3.25 -1.68
C GLU A 184 -7.08 -4.36 -2.41
N VAL A 185 -8.41 -4.24 -2.50
CA VAL A 185 -9.27 -5.22 -3.16
C VAL A 185 -9.02 -5.28 -4.67
N LEU A 186 -8.93 -4.13 -5.36
CA LEU A 186 -8.61 -4.07 -6.78
C LEU A 186 -7.22 -4.61 -7.09
N GLY A 187 -6.23 -4.32 -6.23
CA GLY A 187 -4.89 -4.89 -6.34
C GLY A 187 -4.89 -6.42 -6.26
N GLN A 188 -5.67 -7.00 -5.33
CA GLN A 188 -5.83 -8.46 -5.24
C GLN A 188 -6.54 -9.05 -6.48
N ILE A 189 -7.52 -8.35 -7.05
CA ILE A 189 -8.16 -8.74 -8.33
C ILE A 189 -7.09 -8.82 -9.43
N LEU A 190 -6.31 -7.76 -9.60
CA LEU A 190 -5.30 -7.65 -10.65
C LEU A 190 -4.21 -8.72 -10.52
N LYS A 191 -3.69 -8.94 -9.30
CA LYS A 191 -2.62 -9.91 -9.03
C LYS A 191 -3.07 -11.36 -9.24
N ASN A 192 -4.23 -11.72 -8.70
CA ASN A 192 -4.67 -13.12 -8.67
C ASN A 192 -5.41 -13.51 -9.95
N ARG A 193 -6.12 -12.56 -10.57
CA ARG A 193 -7.06 -12.83 -11.66
C ARG A 193 -6.90 -11.93 -12.88
N GLY A 194 -5.95 -11.00 -12.89
CA GLY A 194 -5.72 -10.09 -14.03
C GLY A 194 -5.57 -10.80 -15.38
N GLY A 195 -4.94 -11.98 -15.39
CA GLY A 195 -4.79 -12.79 -16.61
C GLY A 195 -6.07 -13.49 -17.10
N SER A 196 -7.14 -13.51 -16.30
CA SER A 196 -8.43 -14.12 -16.64
C SER A 196 -9.44 -13.11 -17.19
N PHE A 197 -9.08 -11.83 -17.26
CA PHE A 197 -9.96 -10.75 -17.73
C PHE A 197 -9.59 -10.28 -19.13
N GLU A 198 -10.57 -9.69 -19.81
CA GLU A 198 -10.33 -8.96 -21.05
C GLU A 198 -9.40 -7.77 -20.79
N LYS A 199 -8.52 -7.47 -21.76
CA LYS A 199 -7.54 -6.38 -21.63
C LYS A 199 -8.18 -5.04 -21.24
N ARG A 200 -9.39 -4.76 -21.73
CA ARG A 200 -10.14 -3.56 -21.38
C ARG A 200 -10.48 -3.50 -19.89
N ILE A 201 -11.04 -4.56 -19.33
CA ILE A 201 -11.38 -4.63 -17.90
C ILE A 201 -10.13 -4.45 -17.04
N VAL A 202 -9.01 -5.07 -17.45
CA VAL A 202 -7.72 -4.89 -16.77
C VAL A 202 -7.26 -3.44 -16.80
N GLN A 203 -7.32 -2.80 -17.97
CA GLN A 203 -6.95 -1.38 -18.13
C GLN A 203 -7.83 -0.46 -17.28
N ASP A 204 -9.15 -0.65 -17.32
CA ASP A 204 -10.09 0.15 -16.55
C ASP A 204 -9.87 -0.06 -15.04
N THR A 205 -9.62 -1.30 -14.60
CA THR A 205 -9.34 -1.60 -13.19
C THR A 205 -8.02 -0.98 -12.73
N LEU A 206 -6.96 -1.05 -13.55
CA LEU A 206 -5.68 -0.39 -13.28
C LEU A 206 -5.83 1.12 -13.15
N ASP A 207 -6.54 1.75 -14.10
CA ASP A 207 -6.73 3.20 -14.08
C ASP A 207 -7.53 3.66 -12.87
N ASN A 208 -8.61 2.95 -12.53
CA ASN A 208 -9.36 3.24 -11.31
C ASN A 208 -8.51 3.04 -10.04
N THR A 209 -7.67 2.02 -10.00
CA THR A 209 -6.79 1.77 -8.84
C THR A 209 -5.77 2.90 -8.65
N ILE A 210 -5.09 3.31 -9.74
CA ILE A 210 -4.07 4.36 -9.69
C ILE A 210 -4.72 5.72 -9.43
N SER A 211 -5.75 6.08 -10.19
CA SER A 211 -6.44 7.37 -10.06
C SER A 211 -7.09 7.55 -8.69
N LEU A 212 -7.72 6.53 -8.11
CA LEU A 212 -8.27 6.59 -6.76
C LEU A 212 -7.18 6.85 -5.70
N GLY A 213 -6.04 6.15 -5.79
CA GLY A 213 -4.92 6.41 -4.90
C GLY A 213 -4.37 7.82 -5.03
N LEU A 214 -4.27 8.33 -6.25
CA LEU A 214 -3.82 9.71 -6.50
C LEU A 214 -4.85 10.76 -6.08
N ARG A 215 -6.15 10.46 -6.13
CA ARG A 215 -7.21 11.33 -5.56
C ARG A 215 -7.09 11.42 -4.05
N ILE A 216 -6.91 10.29 -3.37
CA ILE A 216 -6.66 10.25 -1.93
C ILE A 216 -5.43 11.09 -1.60
N LEU A 217 -4.35 10.97 -2.38
CA LEU A 217 -3.17 11.80 -2.20
C LEU A 217 -3.47 13.30 -2.36
N SER A 218 -4.26 13.70 -3.36
CA SER A 218 -4.67 15.10 -3.53
C SER A 218 -5.40 15.62 -2.29
N ILE A 219 -6.36 14.85 -1.77
CA ILE A 219 -7.10 15.21 -0.54
C ILE A 219 -6.13 15.38 0.63
N LEU A 220 -5.22 14.42 0.85
CA LEU A 220 -4.24 14.50 1.94
C LEU A 220 -3.34 15.74 1.82
N LEU A 221 -2.84 16.04 0.62
CA LEU A 221 -2.00 17.21 0.38
C LEU A 221 -2.76 18.54 0.52
N GLU A 222 -4.03 18.57 0.15
CA GLU A 222 -4.92 19.72 0.38
C GLU A 222 -5.21 19.92 1.87
N THR A 223 -5.55 18.85 2.60
CA THR A 223 -5.80 18.90 4.05
C THR A 223 -4.61 19.44 4.82
N LEU A 224 -3.38 19.02 4.48
CA LEU A 224 -2.17 19.50 5.16
C LEU A 224 -1.88 20.99 4.92
N ARG A 225 -2.56 21.63 3.96
CA ARG A 225 -2.39 23.04 3.60
C ARG A 225 -3.58 23.92 4.00
N THR A 226 -4.53 23.39 4.75
CA THR A 226 -5.63 24.22 5.27
C THR A 226 -5.16 25.10 6.42
N ASP A 227 -5.84 26.23 6.61
CA ASP A 227 -5.62 27.10 7.77
C ASP A 227 -5.91 26.34 9.08
N GLU A 228 -6.93 25.47 9.08
CA GLU A 228 -7.28 24.64 10.23
C GLU A 228 -6.13 23.73 10.66
N PHE A 229 -5.54 22.98 9.71
CA PHE A 229 -4.39 22.12 10.01
C PHE A 229 -3.17 22.94 10.45
N THR A 230 -2.92 24.06 9.77
CA THR A 230 -1.80 24.97 10.07
C THR A 230 -1.93 25.54 11.49
N ASN A 231 -3.13 25.98 11.87
CA ASN A 231 -3.43 26.52 13.20
C ASN A 231 -3.33 25.42 14.27
N TRP A 232 -3.85 24.23 14.01
CA TRP A 232 -3.72 23.09 14.92
C TRP A 232 -2.25 22.76 15.20
N LEU A 233 -1.41 22.76 14.16
CA LEU A 233 0.02 22.51 14.29
C LEU A 233 0.72 23.66 15.03
N GLY A 234 0.31 24.91 14.79
CA GLY A 234 0.78 26.08 15.53
C GLY A 234 0.53 25.96 17.04
N LEU A 235 -0.70 25.57 17.43
CA LEU A 235 -1.05 25.33 18.84
C LEU A 235 -0.20 24.20 19.47
N ALA A 236 0.08 23.14 18.70
CA ALA A 236 0.96 22.07 19.16
C ALA A 236 2.40 22.56 19.39
N VAL A 237 2.89 23.44 18.52
CA VAL A 237 4.22 24.08 18.66
C VAL A 237 4.26 25.01 19.87
N ASP A 238 3.22 25.80 20.10
CA ASP A 238 3.15 26.68 21.27
C ASP A 238 3.18 25.89 22.57
N LYS A 239 2.44 24.79 22.64
CA LYS A 239 2.48 23.88 23.79
C LYS A 239 3.89 23.28 24.00
N ALA A 240 4.55 22.84 22.93
CA ALA A 240 5.92 22.32 23.02
C ALA A 240 6.93 23.42 23.43
N ASP A 241 6.68 24.68 23.06
CA ASP A 241 7.49 25.82 23.47
C ASP A 241 7.34 26.14 24.96
N GLU A 242 6.16 25.98 25.55
CA GLU A 242 5.96 26.08 27.00
C GLU A 242 6.81 25.03 27.76
N GLU A 243 6.84 23.79 27.27
CA GLU A 243 7.69 22.73 27.82
C GLU A 243 9.19 23.04 27.63
N HIS A 244 9.57 23.61 26.49
CA HIS A 244 10.94 24.06 26.24
C HIS A 244 11.34 25.20 27.20
N PHE A 245 10.46 26.18 27.41
CA PHE A 245 10.65 27.28 28.35
C PHE A 245 10.85 26.77 29.78
N ALA A 246 10.04 25.81 30.24
CA ALA A 246 10.18 25.21 31.57
C ALA A 246 11.57 24.57 31.79
N ASN A 247 12.20 24.08 30.74
CA ASN A 247 13.51 23.42 30.81
C ASN A 247 14.70 24.36 30.56
N HIS A 248 14.51 25.44 29.79
CA HIS A 248 15.61 26.29 29.30
C HIS A 248 15.45 27.78 29.65
N ASN A 249 14.39 28.18 30.36
CA ASN A 249 14.03 29.56 30.70
C ASN A 249 14.04 30.52 29.49
N LYS A 250 13.70 30.02 28.30
CA LYS A 250 13.69 30.80 27.07
C LYS A 250 12.68 30.28 26.06
N HIS A 251 11.83 31.17 25.56
CA HIS A 251 10.93 30.89 24.45
C HIS A 251 11.67 30.81 23.11
N LEU A 252 11.14 29.99 22.21
CA LEU A 252 11.48 30.02 20.80
C LEU A 252 10.96 31.34 20.19
N SER A 253 11.77 31.93 19.31
CA SER A 253 11.34 33.08 18.51
C SER A 253 10.19 32.70 17.56
N ASP A 254 9.28 33.63 17.27
CA ASP A 254 8.15 33.40 16.34
C ASP A 254 8.59 32.88 14.98
N GLU A 255 9.71 33.39 14.43
CA GLU A 255 10.26 32.88 13.17
C GLU A 255 10.67 31.41 13.23
N ARG A 256 11.12 30.92 14.39
CA ARG A 256 11.47 29.51 14.58
C ARG A 256 10.21 28.66 14.65
N LYS A 257 9.16 29.13 15.35
CA LYS A 257 7.86 28.46 15.42
C LYS A 257 7.23 28.34 14.04
N LYS A 258 7.17 29.44 13.29
CA LYS A 258 6.66 29.48 11.90
C LYS A 258 7.42 28.51 10.99
N ARG A 259 8.77 28.56 11.01
CA ARG A 259 9.59 27.63 10.23
C ARG A 259 9.38 26.16 10.62
N PHE A 260 9.10 25.87 11.89
CA PHE A 260 8.81 24.50 12.33
C PHE A 260 7.49 24.01 11.74
N VAL A 261 6.44 24.84 11.77
CA VAL A 261 5.13 24.53 11.18
C VAL A 261 5.27 24.28 9.67
N GLU A 262 5.90 25.21 8.95
CA GLU A 262 6.13 25.08 7.50
C GLU A 262 6.89 23.80 7.16
N ARG A 263 7.99 23.51 7.87
CA ARG A 263 8.78 22.29 7.65
C ARG A 263 8.01 21.02 7.97
N SER A 264 7.16 21.05 9.00
CA SER A 264 6.34 19.90 9.38
C SER A 264 5.29 19.60 8.31
N ILE A 265 4.63 20.62 7.75
CA ILE A 265 3.71 20.46 6.61
C ILE A 265 4.44 19.87 5.40
N GLN A 266 5.62 20.38 5.06
CA GLN A 266 6.42 19.85 3.97
C GLN A 266 6.82 18.39 4.20
N MET A 267 7.27 18.06 5.41
CA MET A 267 7.66 16.70 5.79
C MET A 267 6.50 15.71 5.74
N PHE A 268 5.35 16.07 6.31
CA PHE A 268 4.14 15.24 6.24
C PHE A 268 3.68 15.04 4.80
N SER A 269 3.72 16.09 3.98
CA SER A 269 3.36 16.01 2.57
C SER A 269 4.27 15.06 1.80
N TYR A 270 5.59 15.11 2.06
CA TYR A 270 6.56 14.19 1.48
C TYR A 270 6.31 12.74 1.91
N VAL A 271 6.10 12.51 3.21
CA VAL A 271 5.82 11.16 3.76
C VAL A 271 4.52 10.59 3.18
N MET A 272 3.43 11.38 3.14
CA MET A 272 2.15 10.95 2.56
C MET A 272 2.31 10.61 1.09
N THR A 273 3.05 11.42 0.33
CA THR A 273 3.29 11.14 -1.09
C THR A 273 4.05 9.84 -1.31
N VAL A 274 5.18 9.63 -0.61
CA VAL A 274 5.96 8.39 -0.69
C VAL A 274 5.13 7.17 -0.27
N THR A 275 4.32 7.31 0.79
CA THR A 275 3.44 6.25 1.29
C THR A 275 2.39 5.87 0.25
N MET A 276 1.74 6.86 -0.37
CA MET A 276 0.71 6.62 -1.38
C MET A 276 1.30 6.05 -2.67
N LEU A 277 2.45 6.56 -3.14
CA LEU A 277 3.13 6.01 -4.30
C LEU A 277 3.51 4.53 -4.09
N ASN A 278 4.04 4.16 -2.91
CA ASN A 278 4.32 2.77 -2.57
C ASN A 278 3.03 1.95 -2.54
N ARG A 279 2.01 2.40 -1.82
CA ARG A 279 0.74 1.67 -1.69
C ARG A 279 0.08 1.38 -3.04
N ILE A 280 0.08 2.37 -3.95
CA ILE A 280 -0.45 2.20 -5.32
C ILE A 280 0.43 1.25 -6.13
N SER A 281 1.74 1.47 -6.11
CA SER A 281 2.68 0.67 -6.91
C SER A 281 2.68 -0.79 -6.48
N ASP A 282 2.65 -1.04 -5.17
CA ASP A 282 2.60 -2.38 -4.59
C ASP A 282 1.28 -3.08 -4.90
N SER A 283 0.15 -2.37 -4.95
CA SER A 283 -1.15 -3.00 -5.24
C SER A 283 -1.24 -3.52 -6.67
N ILE A 284 -0.53 -2.89 -7.61
CA ILE A 284 -0.53 -3.26 -9.04
C ILE A 284 0.73 -4.01 -9.48
N SER A 285 1.73 -4.15 -8.62
CA SER A 285 3.00 -4.81 -8.94
C SER A 285 2.82 -6.32 -9.16
N THR A 286 2.83 -6.72 -10.43
CA THR A 286 2.87 -8.11 -10.87
C THR A 286 3.34 -8.17 -12.32
N GLU A 287 4.15 -9.17 -12.67
CA GLU A 287 4.74 -9.34 -14.00
C GLU A 287 3.69 -9.28 -15.12
N LYS A 288 2.50 -9.87 -14.88
CA LYS A 288 1.40 -9.91 -15.84
C LYS A 288 0.86 -8.53 -16.21
N MET A 289 1.01 -7.53 -15.34
CA MET A 289 0.43 -6.19 -15.51
C MET A 289 1.44 -5.18 -16.07
N ASN A 290 2.72 -5.55 -16.25
CA ASN A 290 3.79 -4.64 -16.67
C ASN A 290 3.46 -3.86 -17.96
N GLU A 291 3.05 -4.57 -19.02
CA GLU A 291 2.67 -3.94 -20.30
C GLU A 291 1.47 -2.99 -20.13
N ALA A 292 0.48 -3.43 -19.35
CA ALA A 292 -0.75 -2.69 -19.12
C ALA A 292 -0.49 -1.39 -18.34
N VAL A 293 0.38 -1.43 -17.33
CA VAL A 293 0.78 -0.28 -16.51
C VAL A 293 1.58 0.73 -17.35
N VAL A 294 2.51 0.27 -18.18
CA VAL A 294 3.28 1.15 -19.08
C VAL A 294 2.36 1.84 -20.09
N LEU A 295 1.44 1.08 -20.70
CA LEU A 295 0.48 1.63 -21.65
C LEU A 295 -0.40 2.72 -21.01
N LEU A 296 -0.81 2.50 -19.76
CA LEU A 296 -1.60 3.47 -19.01
C LEU A 296 -0.80 4.74 -18.67
N ALA A 297 0.45 4.61 -18.24
CA ALA A 297 1.32 5.76 -17.96
C ALA A 297 1.66 6.57 -19.23
N ASN A 298 1.71 5.92 -20.40
CA ASN A 298 1.89 6.62 -21.67
C ASN A 298 0.63 7.40 -22.10
N LYS A 299 -0.57 6.90 -21.76
CA LYS A 299 -1.84 7.62 -21.99
C LYS A 299 -2.02 8.81 -21.05
N ASN A 300 -1.52 8.70 -19.82
CA ASN A 300 -1.58 9.72 -18.79
C ASN A 300 -0.16 10.17 -18.40
N PRO A 301 0.53 11.01 -19.20
CA PRO A 301 1.95 11.30 -19.05
C PRO A 301 2.28 12.28 -17.91
N THR A 302 1.60 12.17 -16.77
CA THR A 302 1.87 12.98 -15.57
C THR A 302 3.05 12.40 -14.77
N PRO A 303 3.79 13.22 -14.01
CA PRO A 303 4.85 12.71 -13.12
C PRO A 303 4.37 11.57 -12.22
N ALA A 304 3.17 11.68 -11.65
CA ALA A 304 2.57 10.67 -10.79
C ALA A 304 2.43 9.30 -11.49
N TYR A 305 1.77 9.24 -12.65
CA TYR A 305 1.57 7.99 -13.38
C TYR A 305 2.90 7.37 -13.85
N ARG A 306 3.84 8.20 -14.31
CA ARG A 306 5.18 7.72 -14.70
C ARG A 306 5.95 7.15 -13.51
N MET A 307 5.88 7.81 -12.34
CA MET A 307 6.50 7.30 -11.11
C MET A 307 5.86 5.99 -10.65
N VAL A 308 4.53 5.92 -10.59
CA VAL A 308 3.81 4.69 -10.23
C VAL A 308 4.18 3.54 -11.17
N SER A 309 4.24 3.79 -12.48
CA SER A 309 4.65 2.79 -13.47
C SER A 309 6.07 2.28 -13.26
N PHE A 310 7.03 3.20 -13.01
CA PHE A 310 8.41 2.83 -12.72
C PHE A 310 8.50 2.00 -11.42
N LEU A 311 7.86 2.44 -10.35
CA LEU A 311 7.91 1.79 -9.04
C LEU A 311 7.24 0.41 -9.02
N ALA A 312 6.11 0.26 -9.71
CA ALA A 312 5.41 -1.02 -9.82
C ALA A 312 6.29 -2.10 -10.47
N ARG A 313 7.17 -1.70 -11.40
CA ARG A 313 8.11 -2.58 -12.10
C ARG A 313 9.45 -2.72 -11.40
N LEU A 314 9.88 -1.71 -10.65
CA LEU A 314 11.16 -1.70 -9.91
C LEU A 314 11.29 -2.93 -8.99
N SER A 315 10.23 -3.30 -8.30
CA SER A 315 10.19 -4.47 -7.40
C SER A 315 10.25 -5.82 -8.12
N GLN A 316 9.87 -5.88 -9.39
CA GLN A 316 9.80 -7.13 -10.18
C GLN A 316 11.03 -7.31 -11.08
N ASN A 317 11.40 -6.26 -11.81
CA ASN A 317 12.37 -6.33 -12.90
C ASN A 317 13.69 -5.63 -12.56
N GLY A 318 13.76 -4.96 -11.41
CA GLY A 318 14.87 -4.08 -11.07
C GLY A 318 14.84 -2.76 -11.82
N ILE A 319 16.00 -2.10 -11.91
CA ILE A 319 16.11 -0.75 -12.45
C ILE A 319 16.32 -0.80 -13.97
N ASP A 320 15.30 -0.40 -14.74
CA ASP A 320 15.46 -0.07 -16.15
C ASP A 320 16.23 1.26 -16.28
N THR A 321 17.50 1.17 -16.69
CA THR A 321 18.38 2.34 -16.75
C THR A 321 18.00 3.33 -17.86
N ASP A 322 17.36 2.88 -18.93
CA ASP A 322 17.01 3.74 -20.05
C ASP A 322 15.75 4.54 -19.70
N GLU A 323 14.76 3.89 -19.09
CA GLU A 323 13.60 4.57 -18.51
C GLU A 323 14.01 5.52 -17.40
N LEU A 324 14.90 5.10 -16.48
CA LEU A 324 15.39 5.98 -15.41
C LEU A 324 16.03 7.25 -15.98
N LYS A 325 16.84 7.12 -17.03
CA LYS A 325 17.48 8.24 -17.70
C LYS A 325 16.45 9.18 -18.33
N ASP A 326 15.43 8.64 -19.00
CA ASP A 326 14.34 9.43 -19.59
C ASP A 326 13.53 10.19 -18.53
N LEU A 327 13.18 9.54 -17.42
CA LEU A 327 12.45 10.16 -16.31
C LEU A 327 13.25 11.31 -15.68
N ILE A 328 14.53 11.09 -15.38
CA ILE A 328 15.41 12.13 -14.83
C ILE A 328 15.53 13.31 -15.80
N ALA A 329 15.72 13.06 -17.10
CA ALA A 329 15.79 14.11 -18.11
C ALA A 329 14.47 14.90 -18.23
N THR A 330 13.33 14.19 -18.20
CA THR A 330 11.99 14.79 -18.22
C THR A 330 11.76 15.69 -17.01
N PHE A 331 12.09 15.22 -15.81
CA PHE A 331 11.92 16.01 -14.59
C PHE A 331 12.88 17.21 -14.53
N ASP A 332 14.11 17.07 -15.02
CA ASP A 332 15.04 18.20 -15.15
C ASP A 332 14.49 19.25 -16.15
N LYS A 333 13.98 18.83 -17.31
CA LYS A 333 13.37 19.72 -18.31
C LYS A 333 12.19 20.51 -17.75
N ASN A 334 11.34 19.86 -16.96
CA ASN A 334 10.15 20.46 -16.36
C ASN A 334 10.44 21.19 -15.03
N LYS A 335 11.71 21.27 -14.61
CA LYS A 335 12.15 21.83 -13.33
C LYS A 335 11.45 21.19 -12.12
N ASN A 336 11.05 19.92 -12.25
CA ASN A 336 10.40 19.17 -11.19
C ASN A 336 11.45 18.52 -10.29
N HIS A 337 12.12 19.35 -9.49
CA HIS A 337 13.18 18.91 -8.58
C HIS A 337 12.66 17.92 -7.53
N TRP A 338 11.41 18.06 -7.11
CA TRP A 338 10.76 17.16 -6.16
C TRP A 338 10.65 15.75 -6.75
N ALA A 339 10.05 15.59 -7.93
CA ALA A 339 9.86 14.26 -8.54
C ALA A 339 11.20 13.58 -8.82
N LYS A 340 12.19 14.35 -9.29
CA LYS A 340 13.57 13.86 -9.46
C LYS A 340 14.16 13.35 -8.15
N ARG A 341 14.00 14.09 -7.07
CA ARG A 341 14.56 13.72 -5.76
C ARG A 341 13.88 12.49 -5.19
N THR A 342 12.56 12.40 -5.31
CA THR A 342 11.77 11.25 -4.89
C THR A 342 12.13 10.00 -5.70
N LEU A 343 12.32 10.12 -7.02
CA LEU A 343 12.79 9.02 -7.87
C LEU A 343 14.20 8.55 -7.47
N SER A 344 15.11 9.49 -7.20
CA SER A 344 16.45 9.18 -6.69
C SER A 344 16.40 8.43 -5.35
N TYR A 345 15.51 8.84 -4.44
CA TYR A 345 15.27 8.14 -3.17
C TYR A 345 14.90 6.66 -3.40
N TYR A 346 13.92 6.38 -4.26
CA TYR A 346 13.49 5.01 -4.55
C TYR A 346 14.60 4.14 -5.17
N VAL A 347 15.36 4.72 -6.11
CA VAL A 347 16.51 4.04 -6.73
C VAL A 347 17.56 3.69 -5.68
N GLN A 348 17.89 4.60 -4.77
CA GLN A 348 18.86 4.35 -3.70
C GLN A 348 18.37 3.30 -2.70
N VAL A 349 17.08 3.33 -2.32
CA VAL A 349 16.46 2.30 -1.46
C VAL A 349 16.55 0.92 -2.11
N TYR A 350 16.29 0.82 -3.41
CA TYR A 350 16.46 -0.43 -4.16
C TYR A 350 17.91 -0.92 -4.12
N LEU A 351 18.89 -0.05 -4.38
CA LEU A 351 20.33 -0.38 -4.36
C LEU A 351 20.86 -0.78 -2.97
N ASN A 352 20.18 -0.36 -1.90
CA ASN A 352 20.48 -0.75 -0.52
C ASN A 352 19.96 -2.14 -0.16
N THR A 353 18.94 -2.60 -0.89
CA THR A 353 18.21 -3.84 -0.60
C THR A 353 18.42 -4.91 -1.66
N HIS A 354 19.08 -4.62 -2.79
CA HIS A 354 19.26 -5.57 -3.90
C HIS A 354 20.71 -5.63 -4.37
N ASN A 355 21.14 -6.83 -4.76
CA ASN A 355 22.43 -7.03 -5.39
C ASN A 355 22.34 -6.54 -6.83
N VAL A 356 23.12 -5.52 -7.17
CA VAL A 356 23.26 -4.98 -8.53
C VAL A 356 24.74 -4.99 -8.87
N VAL A 357 25.08 -5.43 -10.09
CA VAL A 357 26.47 -5.57 -10.52
C VAL A 357 27.15 -4.20 -10.53
N TYR A 358 28.44 -4.17 -10.20
CA TYR A 358 29.21 -2.92 -10.02
C TYR A 358 29.06 -1.91 -11.17
N ASN A 359 29.21 -2.36 -12.42
CA ASN A 359 29.13 -1.49 -13.59
C ASN A 359 27.73 -0.87 -13.74
N GLU A 360 26.68 -1.65 -13.51
CA GLU A 360 25.29 -1.16 -13.55
C GLU A 360 25.01 -0.19 -12.40
N ARG A 361 25.50 -0.50 -11.20
CA ARG A 361 25.39 0.36 -10.02
C ARG A 361 26.04 1.72 -10.27
N GLN A 362 27.24 1.76 -10.86
CA GLN A 362 27.91 3.00 -11.26
C GLN A 362 27.12 3.78 -12.31
N LYS A 363 26.59 3.10 -13.35
CA LYS A 363 25.73 3.72 -14.37
C LYS A 363 24.52 4.38 -13.72
N ILE A 364 23.85 3.68 -12.81
CA ILE A 364 22.67 4.18 -12.09
C ILE A 364 23.01 5.42 -11.27
N PHE A 365 24.09 5.39 -10.48
CA PHE A 365 24.54 6.54 -9.68
C PHE A 365 24.87 7.77 -10.52
N SER A 366 25.51 7.57 -11.68
CA SER A 366 25.76 8.64 -12.64
C SER A 366 24.46 9.27 -13.16
N ILE A 367 23.44 8.45 -13.49
CA ILE A 367 22.14 8.94 -13.96
C ILE A 367 21.45 9.80 -12.89
N ILE A 368 21.42 9.34 -11.63
CA ILE A 368 20.76 10.07 -10.53
C ILE A 368 21.63 11.18 -9.93
N LYS A 369 22.86 11.37 -10.42
CA LYS A 369 23.83 12.39 -9.97
C LYS A 369 24.13 12.30 -8.47
N VAL A 370 24.37 11.08 -7.97
CA VAL A 370 24.78 10.81 -6.57
C VAL A 370 26.18 10.23 -6.60
N ASP A 371 27.08 10.80 -5.79
CA ASP A 371 28.48 10.38 -5.74
C ASP A 371 28.58 8.97 -5.14
N TYR A 372 29.04 8.01 -5.95
CA TYR A 372 29.29 6.66 -5.47
C TYR A 372 30.75 6.51 -5.06
N ILE A 373 31.00 6.35 -3.76
CA ILE A 373 32.27 5.87 -3.25
C ILE A 373 32.14 4.35 -3.11
N PRO A 374 32.86 3.54 -3.92
CA PRO A 374 32.86 2.11 -3.75
C PRO A 374 33.24 1.77 -2.31
N ASN A 375 32.47 0.90 -1.65
CA ASN A 375 32.96 0.25 -0.45
C ASN A 375 34.29 -0.43 -0.84
N LYS A 376 35.42 0.10 -0.38
CA LYS A 376 36.65 -0.67 -0.34
C LYS A 376 36.28 -1.92 0.43
N PHE A 377 36.29 -3.07 -0.26
CA PHE A 377 36.08 -4.36 0.34
C PHE A 377 36.87 -4.40 1.65
N ILE A 378 36.17 -4.49 2.78
CA ILE A 378 36.79 -5.01 3.99
C ILE A 378 36.85 -6.52 3.69
N PRO A 379 38.07 -7.09 3.62
CA PRO A 379 38.29 -8.46 3.14
C PRO A 379 37.52 -9.52 3.92
#